data_AF-A0A956QD96-F1
#
_entry.id   AF-A0A956QD96-F1
#
_cell.length_a   1.000
_cell.length_b   1.000
_cell.length_c   1.000
_cell.angle_alpha   90.00
_cell.angle_beta   90.00
_cell.angle_gamma   90.00
#
_symmetry.space_group_name_H-M   'P 1'
#
loop_
_entity.id
_entity.type
_entity.pdbx_description
1 polymer ?
#
loop_
_entity_poly.entity_id
_entity_poly.type
_entity_poly.pdbx_seq_one_letter_code
_entity_poly.pdbx_strand_id
1 'polypeptide(L)' 'EGGATLNYALLSAGLVDRVAAFVAPRLVGGAEAPTAVGGLGVETLDQGWELKDVGWKLMGQDILVEGYLAVPWEG' A
#
# COMPACT_ATOMS: atom_id res chain seq x y z
N GLU A 1 -5.74 9.81 -0.30
CA GLU A 1 -5.43 9.66 1.14
C GLU A 1 -6.71 9.35 1.89
N GLY A 2 -6.64 8.41 2.83
CA GLY A 2 -7.76 7.90 3.61
C GLY A 2 -7.24 7.03 4.75
N GLY A 3 -8.14 6.58 5.62
CA GLY A 3 -7.79 5.61 6.67
C GLY A 3 -7.57 4.20 6.09
N ALA A 4 -6.95 3.34 6.90
CA ALA A 4 -6.60 1.96 6.53
C ALA A 4 -7.76 1.18 5.88
N THR A 5 -8.98 1.30 6.45
CA THR A 5 -10.21 0.65 5.95
C THR A 5 -10.64 1.17 4.58
N LEU A 6 -10.56 2.48 4.34
CA LEU A 6 -10.93 3.07 3.05
C LEU A 6 -9.93 2.68 1.97
N ASN A 7 -8.64 2.67 2.30
CA ASN A 7 -7.58 2.26 1.38
C ASN A 7 -7.80 0.81 0.92
N TYR A 8 -8.10 -0.11 1.85
CA TYR A 8 -8.45 -1.49 1.53
C TYR A 8 -9.69 -1.58 0.63
N ALA A 9 -10.78 -0.89 0.98
CA ALA A 9 -12.01 -0.95 0.19
C ALA A 9 -11.80 -0.51 -1.27
N LEU A 10 -10.97 0.51 -1.51
CA LEU A 10 -10.66 0.98 -2.86
C LEU A 10 -9.78 -0.01 -3.64
N LEU A 11 -8.76 -0.57 -2.98
CA LEU A 11 -7.89 -1.61 -3.56
C LEU A 11 -8.70 -2.85 -3.94
N SER A 12 -9.54 -3.35 -3.04
CA SER A 12 -10.41 -4.50 -3.26
C SER A 12 -11.49 -4.26 -4.32
N ALA A 13 -11.93 -3.02 -4.49
CA ALA A 13 -12.87 -2.66 -5.55
C ALA A 13 -12.19 -2.45 -6.93
N GLY A 14 -10.86 -2.55 -7.01
CA GLY A 14 -10.12 -2.29 -8.25
C GLY A 14 -10.20 -0.84 -8.72
N LEU A 15 -10.41 0.09 -7.78
CA LEU A 15 -10.60 1.53 -8.07
C LEU A 15 -9.32 2.35 -7.90
N VAL A 16 -8.17 1.70 -7.73
CA VAL A 16 -6.87 2.34 -7.50
C VAL A 16 -5.98 2.07 -8.69
N ASP A 17 -5.54 3.11 -9.37
CA ASP A 17 -4.55 2.98 -10.45
C ASP A 17 -3.11 3.12 -9.95
N ARG A 18 -2.89 4.02 -8.99
CA ARG A 18 -1.57 4.45 -8.53
C ARG A 18 -1.50 4.52 -7.02
N VAL A 19 -0.39 4.06 -6.46
CA VAL A 19 -0.08 4.16 -5.04
C VAL A 19 1.08 5.12 -4.82
N ALA A 20 0.97 5.93 -3.78
CA ALA A 20 2.05 6.75 -3.23
C ALA A 20 2.09 6.49 -1.72
N ALA A 21 3.17 5.89 -1.25
CA ALA A 21 3.37 5.50 0.14
C ALA A 21 4.56 6.26 0.74
N PHE A 22 4.35 6.92 1.88
CA PHE A 22 5.40 7.62 2.61
C PHE A 22 5.86 6.77 3.79
N VAL A 23 7.16 6.50 3.86
CA VAL A 23 7.80 5.73 4.93
C VAL A 23 8.70 6.65 5.73
N ALA A 24 8.31 6.95 6.97
CA ALA A 24 9.11 7.71 7.91
C ALA A 24 10.09 6.80 8.67
N PRO A 25 11.25 7.32 9.13
CA PRO A 25 12.21 6.57 9.94
C PRO A 25 11.75 6.47 11.41
N ARG A 26 10.51 6.01 11.63
CA ARG A 26 9.87 5.93 12.94
C ARG A 26 9.18 4.58 13.11
N LEU A 27 9.26 4.03 14.32
CA LEU A 27 8.64 2.76 14.69
C LEU A 27 7.62 3.02 15.80
N VAL A 28 6.36 2.62 15.57
CA VAL A 28 5.25 2.85 16.52
C VAL A 28 4.89 1.56 17.27
N GLY A 29 4.87 0.41 16.58
CA GLY A 29 4.53 -0.89 17.18
C GLY A 29 3.10 -0.99 17.72
N GLY A 30 2.71 -2.19 18.18
CA GLY A 30 1.40 -2.47 18.76
C GLY A 30 0.57 -3.44 17.93
N ALA A 31 -0.03 -4.44 18.56
CA ALA A 31 -0.84 -5.47 17.89
C ALA A 31 -2.09 -4.88 17.19
N GLU A 32 -2.68 -3.87 17.81
CA GLU A 32 -3.86 -3.16 17.31
C GLU A 32 -3.51 -1.83 16.62
N ALA A 33 -2.22 -1.57 16.37
CA ALA A 33 -1.81 -0.34 15.71
C ALA A 33 -2.32 -0.33 14.26
N PRO A 34 -2.87 0.80 13.79
CA PRO A 34 -3.39 0.88 12.43
C PRO A 34 -2.28 0.68 11.40
N THR A 35 -2.55 -0.17 10.40
CA THR A 35 -1.69 -0.40 9.23
C THR A 35 -2.04 0.56 8.09
N ALA A 36 -1.20 0.61 7.04
CA ALA A 36 -1.47 1.45 5.86
C ALA A 36 -2.71 0.99 5.06
N VAL A 37 -2.96 -0.32 5.05
CA VAL A 37 -4.11 -0.98 4.43
C VAL A 37 -4.69 -1.93 5.46
N GLY A 38 -5.90 -1.64 5.94
CA GLY A 38 -6.56 -2.38 7.00
C GLY A 38 -7.90 -2.93 6.51
N GLY A 39 -8.23 -4.16 6.86
CA GLY A 39 -9.39 -4.86 6.31
C GLY A 39 -9.27 -6.36 6.53
N LEU A 40 -9.97 -7.15 5.73
CA LEU A 40 -9.90 -8.61 5.79
C LEU A 40 -8.52 -9.14 5.36
N GLY A 41 -7.78 -8.34 4.58
CA GLY A 41 -6.50 -8.76 4.01
C GLY A 41 -6.70 -9.74 2.84
N VAL A 42 -5.65 -10.50 2.55
CA VAL A 42 -5.65 -11.54 1.52
C VAL A 42 -5.21 -12.85 2.16
N GLU A 43 -5.73 -13.98 1.70
CA GLU A 43 -5.38 -15.29 2.28
C GLU A 43 -4.01 -15.76 1.77
N THR A 44 -3.70 -15.40 0.52
CA THR A 44 -2.50 -15.83 -0.18
C THR A 44 -1.85 -14.65 -0.92
N LEU A 45 -0.54 -14.74 -1.20
CA LEU A 45 0.20 -13.64 -1.83
C LEU A 45 -0.31 -13.33 -3.25
N ASP A 46 -0.82 -14.34 -3.96
CA ASP A 46 -1.40 -14.22 -5.29
C ASP A 46 -2.72 -13.47 -5.36
N GLN A 47 -3.39 -13.31 -4.23
CA GLN A 47 -4.58 -12.46 -4.12
C GLN A 47 -4.21 -11.01 -3.78
N GLY A 48 -2.92 -10.74 -3.52
CA GLY A 48 -2.39 -9.44 -3.15
C GLY A 48 -2.33 -8.44 -4.31
N TRP A 49 -1.87 -7.23 -3.99
CA TRP A 49 -1.63 -6.18 -4.96
C TRP A 49 -0.13 -5.94 -5.10
N GLU A 50 0.34 -5.97 -6.33
CA GLU A 50 1.72 -5.65 -6.66
C GLU A 50 1.80 -4.31 -7.39
N LEU A 51 2.85 -3.53 -7.09
CA LEU A 51 3.16 -2.32 -7.82
C LEU A 51 4.16 -2.60 -8.93
N LYS A 52 3.90 -2.06 -10.11
CA LYS A 52 4.83 -1.97 -11.24
C LYS A 52 5.30 -0.53 -11.44
N ASP A 53 6.37 -0.39 -12.23
CA ASP A 53 7.00 0.90 -12.53
C ASP A 53 7.34 1.68 -11.24
N VAL A 54 7.87 0.94 -10.25
CA VAL A 54 8.11 1.46 -8.90
C VAL A 54 9.30 2.40 -8.90
N GLY A 55 9.10 3.60 -8.38
CA GLY A 55 10.12 4.59 -8.07
C GLY A 55 10.17 4.90 -6.58
N TRP A 56 11.33 5.39 -6.12
CA TRP A 56 11.48 5.93 -4.78
C TRP A 56 12.20 7.27 -4.79
N LYS A 57 11.84 8.13 -3.84
CA LYS A 57 12.42 9.46 -3.67
C LYS A 57 12.58 9.80 -2.19
N LEU A 58 13.75 10.29 -1.81
CA LEU A 58 13.95 10.86 -0.47
C LEU A 58 13.26 12.22 -0.38
N MET A 59 12.39 12.38 0.61
CA MET A 59 11.65 13.61 0.91
C MET A 59 11.96 14.05 2.34
N GLY A 60 13.01 14.84 2.50
CA GLY A 60 13.54 15.15 3.83
C GLY A 60 14.15 13.90 4.47
N GLN A 61 13.54 13.40 5.53
CA GLN A 61 13.95 12.16 6.20
C GLN A 61 13.08 10.95 5.82
N ASP A 62 11.98 11.18 5.09
CA ASP A 62 11.03 10.15 4.70
C ASP A 62 11.33 9.65 3.29
N ILE A 63 10.88 8.44 2.96
CA ILE A 63 10.97 7.88 1.61
C ILE A 63 9.56 7.85 1.03
N LEU A 64 9.36 8.49 -0.12
CA LEU A 64 8.21 8.25 -0.98
C LEU A 64 8.51 7.02 -1.84
N VAL A 65 7.64 6.02 -1.80
CA VAL A 65 7.58 4.89 -2.74
C VAL A 65 6.31 5.06 -3.57
N GLU A 66 6.42 5.07 -4.89
CA GLU A 66 5.28 5.25 -5.78
C GLU A 66 5.33 4.31 -6.97
N GLY A 67 4.16 3.91 -7.47
CA GLY A 67 4.03 3.00 -8.60
C GLY A 67 2.57 2.82 -9.02
N TYR A 68 2.34 2.03 -10.06
CA TYR A 68 1.00 1.69 -10.55
C TYR A 68 0.65 0.27 -10.15
N LEU A 69 -0.64 -0.05 -9.97
CA LEU A 69 -1.03 -1.44 -9.78
C LEU A 69 -0.73 -2.26 -11.03
N ALA A 70 -0.13 -3.44 -10.84
CA ALA A 70 -0.05 -4.46 -11.88
C ALA A 70 -1.47 -4.99 -12.17
N VAL A 71 -1.86 -4.99 -13.43
CA VAL A 71 -3.14 -5.55 -13.90
C VAL A 71 -2.87 -6.33 -15.18
N PRO A 72 -3.10 -7.67 -15.20
CA PRO A 72 -3.31 -8.54 -14.03
C PRO A 72 -2.03 -8.69 -13.17
N TRP A 73 -2.17 -9.26 -11.97
CA TRP A 73 -1.04 -9.75 -11.19
C TRP A 73 -0.41 -10.95 -11.92
N GLU A 74 0.87 -10.84 -12.30
CA GLU A 74 1.63 -11.90 -12.98
C GLU A 74 2.48 -12.64 -11.94
N GLY A 75 1.82 -13.52 -11.18
CA GLY A 75 2.51 -14.48 -10.31
C GLY A 75 3.32 -15.52 -11.06
#